data_AF-F9HLA6-F1
#
_entry.id   AF-F9HLA6-F1
#
_cell.length_a   1.000
_cell.length_b   1.000
_cell.length_c   1.000
_cell.angle_alpha   90.00
_cell.angle_beta   90.00
_cell.angle_gamma   90.00
#
_symmetry.space_group_name_H-M   'P 1'
#
loop_
_entity.id
_entity.type
_entity.pdbx_description
1 polymer ?
#
loop_
_entity_poly.entity_id
_entity_poly.type
_entity_poly.pdbx_seq_one_letter_code
_entity_poly.pdbx_strand_id
1 'polypeptide(L)' 'MLGTDVVGMSTAPEVIVVAYSGLKLLGILCITNYTTGFKEEINHEEVMEVTECVKGVLKAVFAELLLC' A
#
# COMPACT_ATOMS: atom_id res chain seq x y z
N MET A 1 -4.84 1.72 -21.54
CA MET A 1 -4.69 1.33 -20.11
C MET A 1 -5.70 2.11 -19.28
N LEU A 2 -6.15 1.58 -18.14
CA LEU A 2 -7.24 2.13 -17.30
C LEU A 2 -6.81 3.32 -16.40
N GLY A 3 -5.67 3.98 -16.67
CA GLY A 3 -5.22 5.14 -15.89
C GLY A 3 -4.80 4.82 -14.45
N THR A 4 -4.18 3.67 -14.21
CA THR A 4 -3.77 3.19 -12.87
C THR A 4 -2.38 3.68 -12.48
N ASP A 5 -2.25 4.35 -11.33
CA ASP A 5 -0.96 4.80 -10.77
C ASP A 5 -0.28 3.76 -9.89
N VAL A 6 -1.06 2.89 -9.22
CA VAL A 6 -0.58 1.87 -8.29
C VAL A 6 -1.38 0.57 -8.46
N VAL A 7 -0.70 -0.57 -8.41
CA VAL A 7 -1.31 -1.90 -8.45
C VAL A 7 -0.95 -2.69 -7.19
N GLY A 8 -1.90 -3.52 -6.74
CA GLY A 8 -1.73 -4.39 -5.58
C GLY A 8 -2.70 -5.56 -5.67
N MET A 9 -2.53 -6.53 -4.77
CA MET A 9 -3.31 -7.78 -4.79
C MET A 9 -4.40 -7.85 -3.69
N SER A 10 -4.56 -6.78 -2.91
CA SER A 10 -5.44 -6.73 -1.74
C SER A 10 -6.21 -5.41 -1.68
N THR A 11 -6.89 -5.16 -0.55
CA THR A 11 -7.43 -3.87 -0.12
C THR A 11 -8.67 -3.39 -0.86
N ALA A 12 -8.79 -3.61 -2.17
CA ALA A 12 -9.99 -3.24 -2.91
C ALA A 12 -11.29 -3.90 -2.37
N PRO A 13 -11.32 -5.21 -2.05
CA PRO A 13 -12.50 -5.82 -1.43
C PRO A 13 -12.87 -5.17 -0.09
N GLU A 14 -11.89 -4.89 0.77
CA GLU A 14 -12.10 -4.29 2.09
C GLU A 14 -12.63 -2.86 1.98
N VAL A 15 -12.09 -2.06 1.05
CA VAL A 15 -12.56 -0.69 0.76
C VAL A 15 -14.03 -0.69 0.34
N ILE A 16 -14.44 -1.64 -0.50
CA ILE A 16 -15.84 -1.77 -0.94
C ILE A 16 -16.76 -2.04 0.26
N VAL A 17 -16.36 -2.91 1.18
CA VAL A 17 -17.13 -3.22 2.40
C VAL A 17 -17.24 -1.99 3.32
N VAL A 18 -16.14 -1.25 3.51
CA VAL A 18 -16.13 -0.03 4.33
C VAL A 18 -17.04 1.05 3.73
N ALA A 19 -16.98 1.24 2.40
CA ALA A 19 -17.83 2.18 1.69
C ALA A 19 -19.32 1.81 1.81
N TYR A 20 -19.66 0.53 1.65
CA TYR A 20 -21.04 0.04 1.83
C TYR A 20 -21.54 0.25 3.28
N SER A 21 -20.65 0.16 4.25
CA SER A 21 -20.97 0.32 5.67
C SER A 21 -21.11 1.78 6.13
N GLY A 22 -20.87 2.75 5.24
CA GLY A 22 -20.92 4.18 5.58
C GLY A 22 -19.80 4.63 6.53
N LEU A 23 -18.72 3.84 6.64
CA LEU A 23 -17.58 4.13 7.50
C LEU A 23 -16.57 5.03 6.78
N LYS A 24 -15.85 5.86 7.53
CA LYS A 24 -14.72 6.62 7.00
C LYS A 24 -13.49 5.73 6.88
N LEU A 25 -12.71 5.93 5.82
CA LEU A 25 -11.48 5.19 5.55
C LEU A 25 -10.30 6.14 5.35
N LEU A 26 -9.15 5.79 5.92
CA LEU A 26 -7.85 6.31 5.54
C LEU A 26 -7.05 5.16 4.89
N GLY A 27 -6.63 5.34 3.64
CA GLY A 27 -5.80 4.37 2.92
C GLY A 27 -4.36 4.84 2.83
N ILE A 28 -3.41 3.96 3.13
CA ILE A 28 -1.96 4.21 3.01
C ILE A 28 -1.37 3.05 2.22
N LEU A 29 -0.61 3.37 1.16
CA LEU A 29 0.01 2.38 0.28
C LEU A 29 1.54 2.48 0.42
N CYS A 30 2.18 1.35 0.67
CA CYS A 30 3.64 1.23 0.62
C CYS A 30 4.03 0.76 -0.78
N ILE A 31 4.64 1.64 -1.58
CA ILE A 31 5.08 1.30 -2.93
C ILE A 31 6.43 0.58 -2.84
N THR A 32 6.44 -0.71 -3.13
CA THR A 32 7.62 -1.56 -2.93
C THR A 32 8.49 -1.68 -4.17
N ASN A 33 7.92 -1.58 -5.36
CA ASN A 33 8.63 -1.74 -6.62
C ASN A 33 7.86 -1.14 -7.79
N TYR A 34 8.54 -0.93 -8.91
CA TYR A 34 7.91 -0.64 -10.18
C TYR A 34 7.28 -1.90 -10.80
N THR A 35 6.22 -1.72 -11.58
CA THR A 35 5.49 -2.84 -12.19
C THR A 35 6.28 -3.46 -13.35
N THR A 36 5.88 -4.67 -13.74
CA THR A 36 6.31 -5.27 -15.00
C THR A 36 5.96 -4.32 -16.15
N GLY A 37 6.97 -3.97 -16.95
CA GLY A 37 6.89 -2.92 -17.97
C GLY A 37 7.78 -1.70 -17.69
N PHE A 38 8.09 -1.42 -16.41
CA PHE A 38 9.13 -0.46 -16.00
C PHE A 38 10.35 -1.16 -15.40
N LYS A 39 10.16 -2.38 -14.91
CA LYS A 39 11.21 -3.29 -14.46
C LYS A 39 11.05 -4.65 -15.14
N GLU A 40 12.17 -5.30 -15.48
CA GLU A 40 12.18 -6.59 -16.19
C GLU A 40 11.71 -7.74 -15.30
N GLU A 41 12.12 -7.77 -14.03
CA GLU A 41 11.74 -8.80 -13.07
C GLU A 41 11.18 -8.18 -11.79
N ILE A 42 10.11 -8.79 -11.28
CA ILE A 42 9.54 -8.50 -9.96
C ILE A 42 9.77 -9.74 -9.08
N ASN A 43 10.31 -9.55 -7.88
CA ASN A 43 10.56 -10.64 -6.94
C ASN A 43 9.97 -10.29 -5.56
N HIS A 44 9.69 -11.32 -4.78
CA HIS A 44 9.06 -11.13 -3.48
C HIS A 44 10.07 -10.66 -2.43
N GLU A 45 11.34 -11.06 -2.57
CA GLU A 45 12.41 -10.67 -1.66
C GLU A 45 12.61 -9.14 -1.61
N GLU A 46 12.64 -8.45 -2.75
CA GLU A 46 12.74 -6.98 -2.83
C GLU A 46 11.55 -6.30 -2.15
N VAL A 47 10.34 -6.85 -2.34
CA VAL A 47 9.14 -6.34 -1.67
C VAL A 47 9.33 -6.40 -0.16
N MET A 48 9.89 -7.50 0.36
CA MET A 48 10.17 -7.67 1.78
C MET A 48 11.29 -6.74 2.27
N GLU A 49 12.37 -6.59 1.51
CA GLU A 49 13.49 -5.70 1.84
C GLU A 49 13.03 -4.25 1.96
N VAL A 50 12.31 -3.74 0.96
CA VAL A 50 11.80 -2.36 0.98
C VAL A 50 10.81 -2.17 2.14
N THR A 51 9.95 -3.16 2.37
CA THR A 51 8.99 -3.11 3.49
C THR A 51 9.69 -3.03 4.84
N GLU A 52 10.77 -3.79 5.06
CA GLU A 52 11.56 -3.71 6.28
C GLU A 52 12.29 -2.37 6.43
N CYS A 53 12.81 -1.79 5.32
CA CYS A 53 13.44 -0.47 5.34
C CYS A 53 12.47 0.65 5.78
N VAL A 54 11.22 0.62 5.31
CA VAL A 54 10.24 1.68 5.59
C VAL A 54 9.41 1.47 6.85
N LYS A 55 9.51 0.28 7.46
CA LYS A 55 8.75 -0.13 8.66
C LYS A 55 8.83 0.88 9.79
N GLY A 56 10.00 1.46 10.04
CA GLY A 56 10.19 2.49 11.07
C GLY A 56 9.39 3.75 10.79
N VAL A 57 9.42 4.23 9.54
CA VAL A 57 8.67 5.41 9.10
C VAL A 57 7.17 5.16 9.19
N LEU A 58 6.70 4.01 8.70
CA LEU A 58 5.28 3.67 8.74
C LEU A 58 4.75 3.60 10.18
N LYS A 59 5.54 3.04 11.11
CA LYS A 59 5.22 3.04 12.55
C LYS A 59 5.12 4.45 13.11
N ALA A 60 6.03 5.34 12.77
CA ALA A 60 6.01 6.72 13.24
C ALA A 60 4.76 7.46 12.73
N VAL A 61 4.45 7.33 11.43
CA VAL A 61 3.24 7.91 10.82
C VAL A 61 1.98 7.40 11.50
N PHE A 62 1.87 6.10 11.78
CA PHE A 62 0.72 5.55 12.49
C PHE A 62 0.63 6.04 13.93
N ALA A 63 1.75 6.17 14.63
CA ALA A 63 1.76 6.72 15.99
C ALA A 63 1.26 8.17 16.00
N GLU A 64 1.72 9.01 15.06
CA GLU A 64 1.25 10.40 14.94
C GLU A 64 -0.25 10.46 14.60
N LEU A 65 -0.72 9.64 13.66
CA LEU A 65 -2.13 9.59 13.26
C LEU A 65 -3.08 9.13 14.38
N LEU A 66 -2.62 8.24 15.27
CA LEU A 66 -3.43 7.69 16.36
C LEU A 66 -3.42 8.57 17.62
N LEU A 67 -2.41 9.42 17.78
CA LEU A 67 -2.27 10.32 18.93
C LEU A 67 -2.90 11.70 18.68
N CYS A 68 -3.35 11.97 17.46
CA CYS A 68 -4.14 13.14 17.08
C CYS A 68 -5.64 12.82 17.15
#